data_AF-A0A150Y3T8-F1
#
_entry.id   AF-A0A150Y3T8-F1
#
_cell.length_a   1.000
_cell.length_b   1.000
_cell.length_c   1.000
_cell.angle_alpha   90.00
_cell.angle_beta   90.00
_cell.angle_gamma   90.00
#
_symmetry.space_group_name_H-M   'P 1'
#
loop_
_entity.id
_entity.type
_entity.pdbx_description
1 polymer ?
#
loop_
_entity_poly.entity_id
_entity_poly.type
_entity_poly.pdbx_seq_one_letter_code
_entity_poly.pdbx_strand_id
1 'polypeptide(L)'
;MEPEKPSTDIPVPQNETLKGSIYHECRIMFDYVLKNGKQIDVQQVAPLEQDEKTLDSATLIGVYNYLAEQVKPALPGTLILFAKNKASINRFKFLGPLPIVRQFMVLCILSLISLILTSLSGLVSIDNIQMSMLQGGGWSQAVRFLFLMSAASVGAGFYALFEMNNYISAGTFDTKYSSTYWSRYVLGIVAGILLSELFVVFIGPNEQTKDSTMALDSATYLLKPILAILGGFSASLVYRILNRLISAVESIFTGSANQMIAQKKQEFDLQNQANEQQLKTTSAQNLLALKATLIANKVPQSVLDQVDAALGQIITVPPTPAPSQVAPAPAK
;
A
#
# COMPACT_ATOMS: atom_id res chain seq x y z
N MET A 1 21.82 -40.28 -28.98
CA MET A 1 21.31 -40.00 -27.61
C MET A 1 20.78 -38.58 -27.62
N GLU A 2 19.55 -38.42 -28.07
CA GLU A 2 18.83 -37.15 -28.01
C GLU A 2 18.10 -37.06 -26.66
N PRO A 3 18.10 -35.89 -26.00
CA PRO A 3 17.43 -35.72 -24.72
C PRO A 3 15.91 -35.67 -24.91
N GLU A 4 15.22 -36.54 -24.18
CA GLU A 4 13.77 -36.60 -24.05
C GLU A 4 13.22 -35.23 -23.61
N LYS A 5 12.39 -34.64 -24.46
CA LYS A 5 11.63 -33.43 -24.18
C LYS A 5 10.53 -33.80 -23.16
N PRO A 6 10.40 -33.11 -22.00
CA PRO A 6 9.34 -33.42 -21.06
C PRO A 6 7.99 -33.06 -21.71
N SER A 7 7.20 -34.08 -22.01
CA SER A 7 5.83 -33.96 -22.50
C SER A 7 4.97 -33.26 -21.45
N THR A 8 4.70 -31.98 -21.67
CA THR A 8 3.65 -31.21 -20.97
C THR A 8 2.27 -31.55 -21.54
N ASP A 9 2.01 -32.83 -21.80
CA ASP A 9 0.65 -33.30 -22.06
C ASP A 9 0.03 -33.63 -20.71
N ILE A 10 -0.81 -32.71 -20.26
CA ILE A 10 -1.74 -32.93 -19.17
C ILE A 10 -2.62 -34.12 -19.62
N PRO A 11 -2.67 -35.24 -18.88
CA PRO A 11 -3.71 -36.23 -19.11
C PRO A 11 -5.03 -35.58 -18.68
N VAL A 12 -5.72 -34.95 -19.63
CA VAL A 12 -7.12 -34.59 -19.48
C VAL A 12 -7.87 -35.91 -19.56
N PRO A 13 -8.56 -36.38 -18.49
CA PRO A 13 -9.41 -37.55 -18.61
C PRO A 13 -10.52 -37.23 -19.63
N GLN A 14 -10.40 -37.77 -20.84
CA GLN A 14 -11.23 -37.45 -22.01
C GLN A 14 -12.65 -38.06 -21.97
N ASN A 15 -13.18 -38.44 -20.81
CA ASN A 15 -14.49 -39.12 -20.70
C ASN A 15 -15.33 -38.71 -19.47
N GLU A 16 -15.15 -37.52 -18.90
CA GLU A 16 -16.12 -36.99 -17.94
C GLU A 16 -17.28 -36.32 -18.69
N THR A 17 -18.47 -36.93 -18.65
CA THR A 17 -19.68 -36.24 -19.08
C THR A 17 -19.90 -35.01 -18.20
N LEU A 18 -20.38 -33.90 -18.77
CA LEU A 18 -20.66 -32.65 -18.02
C LEU A 18 -21.46 -32.92 -16.73
N LYS A 19 -22.40 -33.86 -16.81
CA LYS A 19 -23.23 -34.32 -15.71
C LYS A 19 -22.42 -34.98 -14.59
N GLY A 20 -21.45 -35.84 -14.93
CA GLY A 20 -20.56 -36.47 -13.98
C GLY A 20 -19.64 -35.50 -13.26
N SER A 21 -19.13 -34.47 -13.96
CA SER A 21 -18.38 -33.39 -13.34
C SER A 21 -19.22 -32.67 -12.28
N ILE A 22 -20.42 -32.19 -12.64
CA ILE A 22 -21.29 -31.46 -11.72
C ILE A 22 -21.71 -32.34 -10.53
N TYR A 23 -22.00 -33.63 -10.75
CA TYR A 23 -22.33 -34.57 -9.68
C TYR A 23 -21.16 -34.74 -8.70
N HIS A 24 -19.94 -34.88 -9.21
CA HIS A 24 -18.74 -34.97 -8.39
C HIS A 24 -18.51 -33.68 -7.58
N GLU A 25 -18.71 -32.52 -8.18
CA GLU A 25 -18.60 -31.21 -7.53
C GLU A 25 -19.62 -31.05 -6.39
N CYS A 26 -20.89 -31.38 -6.64
CA CYS A 26 -21.93 -31.37 -5.62
C CYS A 26 -21.57 -32.27 -4.43
N ARG A 27 -21.01 -33.47 -4.70
CA ARG A 27 -20.60 -34.40 -3.64
C ARG A 27 -19.45 -33.84 -2.79
N ILE A 28 -18.46 -33.19 -3.41
CA ILE A 28 -17.37 -32.52 -2.68
C ILE A 28 -17.91 -31.38 -1.80
N MET A 29 -18.83 -30.58 -2.32
CA MET A 29 -19.47 -29.50 -1.56
C MET A 29 -20.28 -30.03 -0.38
N PHE A 30 -21.09 -31.06 -0.61
CA PHE A 30 -21.88 -31.72 0.43
C PHE A 30 -20.98 -32.26 1.56
N ASP A 31 -19.90 -32.96 1.21
CA ASP A 31 -18.88 -33.45 2.15
C ASP A 31 -18.26 -32.33 3.00
N TYR A 32 -18.03 -31.16 2.41
CA TYR A 32 -17.51 -29.99 3.10
C TYR A 32 -18.53 -29.37 4.06
N VAL A 33 -19.78 -29.23 3.63
CA VAL A 33 -20.88 -28.67 4.44
C VAL A 33 -21.13 -29.55 5.67
N LEU A 34 -21.14 -30.88 5.50
CA LEU A 34 -21.24 -31.83 6.61
C LEU A 34 -20.06 -31.75 7.59
N LYS A 35 -18.83 -31.72 7.09
CA LYS A 35 -17.63 -31.63 7.95
C LYS A 35 -17.55 -30.33 8.75
N ASN A 36 -18.12 -29.25 8.22
CA ASN A 36 -18.18 -27.96 8.91
C ASN A 36 -19.48 -27.76 9.73
N GLY A 37 -20.34 -28.77 9.84
CA GLY A 37 -21.53 -28.73 10.68
C GLY A 37 -22.60 -27.73 10.23
N LYS A 38 -22.62 -27.35 8.95
CA LYS A 38 -23.63 -26.44 8.39
C LYS A 38 -24.97 -27.18 8.22
N GLN A 39 -26.08 -26.47 8.42
CA GLN A 39 -27.42 -27.04 8.28
C GLN A 39 -27.72 -27.32 6.81
N ILE A 40 -28.28 -28.50 6.53
CA ILE A 40 -28.64 -28.94 5.18
C ILE A 40 -30.12 -29.29 5.16
N ASP A 41 -30.84 -28.76 4.17
CA ASP A 41 -32.18 -29.21 3.85
C ASP A 41 -32.10 -30.56 3.12
N VAL A 42 -32.57 -31.61 3.80
CA VAL A 42 -32.57 -32.99 3.31
C VAL A 42 -33.29 -33.11 1.96
N GLN A 43 -34.33 -32.32 1.72
CA GLN A 43 -35.09 -32.39 0.47
C GLN A 43 -34.29 -31.89 -0.74
N GLN A 44 -33.41 -30.90 -0.53
CA GLN A 44 -32.59 -30.32 -1.59
C GLN A 44 -31.39 -31.20 -1.95
N VAL A 45 -30.91 -32.06 -1.03
CA VAL A 45 -29.75 -32.94 -1.25
C VAL A 45 -30.11 -34.40 -1.51
N ALA A 46 -31.35 -34.82 -1.24
CA ALA A 46 -31.85 -36.16 -1.53
C ALA A 46 -31.56 -36.67 -2.96
N PRO A 47 -31.59 -35.82 -4.02
CA PRO A 47 -31.22 -36.26 -5.36
C PRO A 47 -29.78 -36.79 -5.46
N LEU A 48 -28.86 -36.40 -4.58
CA LEU A 48 -27.46 -36.87 -4.63
C LEU A 48 -27.28 -38.34 -4.22
N GLU A 49 -28.27 -38.93 -3.55
CA GLU A 49 -28.27 -40.36 -3.19
C GLU A 49 -28.61 -41.26 -4.39
N GLN A 50 -29.22 -40.72 -5.44
CA GLN A 50 -29.54 -41.45 -6.66
C GLN A 50 -28.32 -41.58 -7.56
N ASP A 51 -28.30 -42.64 -8.38
CA ASP A 51 -27.18 -42.95 -9.27
C ASP A 51 -27.02 -41.86 -10.35
N GLU A 52 -25.78 -41.53 -10.71
CA GLU A 52 -25.44 -40.41 -11.62
C GLU A 52 -26.20 -40.51 -12.95
N LYS A 53 -26.43 -41.75 -13.43
CA LYS A 53 -27.09 -42.03 -14.71
C LYS A 53 -28.58 -41.69 -14.71
N THR A 54 -29.25 -41.73 -13.57
CA THR A 54 -30.71 -41.56 -13.45
C THR A 54 -31.16 -40.14 -13.15
N LEU A 55 -30.28 -39.25 -12.69
CA LEU A 55 -30.66 -37.86 -12.40
C LEU A 55 -31.00 -37.06 -13.66
N ASP A 56 -31.93 -36.12 -13.55
CA ASP A 56 -32.06 -35.08 -14.56
C ASP A 56 -30.96 -34.00 -14.40
N SER A 57 -30.57 -33.36 -15.49
CA SER A 57 -29.55 -32.30 -15.46
C SER A 57 -30.07 -31.04 -14.77
N ALA A 58 -31.37 -30.74 -14.91
CA ALA A 58 -31.98 -29.56 -14.29
C ALA A 58 -32.05 -29.66 -12.76
N THR A 59 -32.37 -30.85 -12.23
CA THR A 59 -32.38 -31.08 -10.77
C THR A 59 -30.96 -30.98 -10.21
N LEU A 60 -29.96 -31.53 -10.89
CA LEU A 60 -28.57 -31.45 -10.48
C LEU A 60 -28.03 -30.00 -10.40
N ILE A 61 -28.40 -29.15 -11.36
CA ILE A 61 -28.07 -27.71 -11.33
C ILE A 61 -28.75 -27.01 -10.14
N GLY A 62 -29.99 -27.39 -9.82
CA GLY A 62 -30.69 -26.89 -8.62
C GLY A 62 -29.93 -27.21 -7.34
N VAL A 63 -29.50 -28.47 -7.18
CA VAL A 63 -28.69 -28.90 -6.03
C VAL A 63 -27.35 -28.17 -5.99
N TYR A 64 -26.70 -28.00 -7.14
CA TYR A 64 -25.43 -27.27 -7.24
C TYR A 64 -25.58 -25.83 -6.73
N ASN A 65 -26.61 -25.10 -7.19
CA ASN A 65 -26.84 -23.71 -6.79
C ASN A 65 -27.13 -23.60 -5.28
N TYR A 66 -27.92 -24.53 -4.73
CA TYR A 66 -28.19 -24.60 -3.29
C TYR A 66 -26.90 -24.83 -2.50
N LEU A 67 -26.10 -25.84 -2.87
CA LEU A 67 -24.84 -26.15 -2.18
C LEU A 67 -23.82 -25.02 -2.33
N ALA A 68 -23.72 -24.40 -3.51
CA ALA A 68 -22.83 -23.26 -3.73
C ALA A 68 -23.15 -22.09 -2.80
N GLU A 69 -24.43 -21.88 -2.48
CA GLU A 69 -24.83 -20.87 -1.49
C GLU A 69 -24.47 -21.29 -0.06
N GLN A 70 -24.71 -22.56 0.31
CA GLN A 70 -24.37 -23.09 1.64
C GLN A 70 -22.87 -23.13 1.91
N VAL A 71 -22.03 -23.24 0.89
CA VAL A 71 -20.57 -23.35 1.03
C VAL A 71 -19.90 -21.99 1.32
N LYS A 72 -20.56 -20.85 1.06
CA LYS A 72 -20.04 -19.50 1.34
C LYS A 72 -19.48 -19.37 2.77
N PRO A 73 -18.31 -18.74 2.98
CA PRO A 73 -17.52 -17.96 2.03
C PRO A 73 -16.63 -18.79 1.09
N ALA A 74 -16.54 -20.11 1.28
CA ALA A 74 -15.65 -20.95 0.46
C ALA A 74 -16.15 -21.02 -0.99
N LEU A 75 -15.22 -21.10 -1.93
CA LEU A 75 -15.51 -21.17 -3.36
C LEU A 75 -15.59 -22.65 -3.79
N PRO A 76 -16.64 -23.05 -4.54
CA PRO A 76 -16.76 -24.40 -5.11
C PRO A 76 -15.48 -24.89 -5.81
N GLY A 77 -14.91 -24.04 -6.67
CA GLY A 77 -13.67 -24.31 -7.40
C GLY A 77 -12.50 -24.65 -6.47
N THR A 78 -12.38 -23.94 -5.35
CA THR A 78 -11.31 -24.17 -4.36
C THR A 78 -11.45 -25.51 -3.66
N LEU A 79 -12.67 -25.94 -3.34
CA LEU A 79 -12.92 -27.24 -2.72
C LEU A 79 -12.57 -28.40 -3.67
N ILE A 80 -12.88 -28.26 -4.95
CA ILE A 80 -12.53 -29.23 -5.99
C ILE A 80 -11.01 -29.34 -6.11
N LEU A 81 -10.31 -28.20 -6.12
CA LEU A 81 -8.84 -28.17 -6.12
C LEU A 81 -8.27 -28.88 -4.90
N PHE A 82 -8.84 -28.72 -3.71
CA PHE A 82 -8.41 -29.44 -2.51
C PHE A 82 -8.69 -30.94 -2.59
N ALA A 83 -9.86 -31.35 -3.08
CA ALA A 83 -10.21 -32.76 -3.26
C ALA A 83 -9.25 -33.46 -4.23
N LYS A 84 -8.98 -32.83 -5.38
CA LYS A 84 -8.04 -33.34 -6.39
C LYS A 84 -6.60 -33.43 -5.85
N ASN A 85 -6.15 -32.42 -5.11
CA ASN A 85 -4.82 -32.44 -4.49
C ASN A 85 -4.72 -33.46 -3.32
N LYS A 86 -5.83 -33.73 -2.62
CA LYS A 86 -5.90 -34.78 -1.59
C LYS A 86 -5.74 -36.18 -2.19
N ALA A 87 -6.24 -36.42 -3.40
CA ALA A 87 -6.14 -37.70 -4.10
C ALA A 87 -4.75 -38.00 -4.71
N SER A 88 -3.97 -36.98 -5.09
CA SER A 88 -2.65 -37.16 -5.74
C SER A 88 -1.59 -37.76 -4.79
N ILE A 89 -0.91 -38.85 -5.14
CA ILE A 89 0.16 -39.43 -4.31
C ILE A 89 1.47 -38.66 -4.57
N ASN A 90 1.75 -37.61 -3.80
CA ASN A 90 3.02 -36.87 -3.91
C ASN A 90 3.77 -36.83 -2.57
N ARG A 91 5.08 -37.15 -2.58
CA ARG A 91 5.93 -37.29 -1.38
C ARG A 91 6.10 -36.00 -0.57
N PHE A 92 5.93 -34.84 -1.21
CA PHE A 92 6.02 -33.53 -0.55
C PHE A 92 4.69 -33.01 0.03
N LYS A 93 3.68 -33.87 0.20
CA LYS A 93 2.39 -33.51 0.81
C LYS A 93 2.50 -32.93 2.22
N PHE A 94 3.53 -33.32 2.96
CA PHE A 94 3.77 -32.81 4.32
C PHE A 94 3.99 -31.28 4.35
N LEU A 95 4.52 -30.69 3.27
CA LEU A 95 4.83 -29.26 3.21
C LEU A 95 3.62 -28.39 2.80
N GLY A 96 2.44 -28.96 2.60
CA GLY A 96 1.22 -28.19 2.40
C GLY A 96 0.21 -28.82 1.43
N PRO A 97 -1.05 -28.33 1.47
CA PRO A 97 -2.15 -28.89 0.69
C PRO A 97 -2.06 -28.57 -0.82
N LEU A 98 -1.44 -27.44 -1.18
CA LEU A 98 -1.35 -26.94 -2.55
C LEU A 98 0.10 -26.85 -3.05
N PRO A 99 0.35 -27.02 -4.36
CA PRO A 99 1.70 -26.98 -4.93
C PRO A 99 2.40 -25.63 -4.72
N ILE A 100 1.69 -24.52 -4.87
CA ILE A 100 2.25 -23.18 -4.66
C ILE A 100 2.72 -22.97 -3.22
N VAL A 101 1.96 -23.44 -2.23
CA VAL A 101 2.36 -23.37 -0.82
C VAL A 101 3.66 -24.13 -0.60
N ARG A 102 3.81 -25.31 -1.22
CA ARG A 102 5.06 -26.10 -1.13
C ARG A 102 6.24 -25.37 -1.75
N GLN A 103 6.05 -24.70 -2.89
CA GLN A 103 7.10 -23.91 -3.53
C GLN A 103 7.60 -22.81 -2.59
N PHE A 104 6.69 -22.06 -1.97
CA PHE A 104 7.04 -21.01 -1.02
C PHE A 104 7.67 -21.55 0.27
N MET A 105 7.20 -22.70 0.79
CA MET A 105 7.82 -23.37 1.94
C MET A 105 9.27 -23.77 1.63
N VAL A 106 9.51 -24.41 0.48
CA VAL A 106 10.88 -24.76 0.04
C VAL A 106 11.72 -23.52 -0.12
N LEU A 107 11.17 -22.44 -0.69
CA LEU A 107 11.87 -21.18 -0.85
C LEU A 107 12.27 -20.59 0.51
N CYS A 108 11.35 -20.52 1.48
CA CYS A 108 11.65 -20.08 2.84
C CYS A 108 12.73 -20.92 3.50
N ILE A 109 12.69 -22.24 3.35
CA ILE A 109 13.70 -23.15 3.91
C ILE A 109 15.06 -22.90 3.26
N LEU A 110 15.12 -22.81 1.93
CA LEU A 110 16.36 -22.51 1.19
C LEU A 110 16.93 -21.14 1.56
N SER A 111 16.06 -20.15 1.73
CA SER A 111 16.45 -18.80 2.13
C SER A 111 16.97 -18.76 3.56
N LEU A 112 16.33 -19.49 4.47
CA LEU A 112 16.80 -19.64 5.85
C LEU A 112 18.16 -20.35 5.90
N ILE A 113 18.34 -21.42 5.10
CA ILE A 113 19.64 -22.10 4.97
C ILE A 113 20.69 -21.14 4.43
N SER A 114 20.38 -20.38 3.38
CA SER A 114 21.27 -19.36 2.82
C SER A 114 21.64 -18.30 3.86
N LEU A 115 20.68 -17.83 4.66
CA LEU A 115 20.90 -16.89 5.76
C LEU A 115 21.85 -17.47 6.81
N ILE A 116 21.66 -18.73 7.21
CA ILE A 116 22.51 -19.41 8.19
C ILE A 116 23.93 -19.60 7.63
N LEU A 117 24.05 -20.10 6.39
CA LEU A 117 25.35 -20.35 5.74
C LEU A 117 26.14 -19.05 5.55
N THR A 118 25.48 -17.96 5.17
CA THR A 118 26.12 -16.65 5.03
C THR A 118 26.47 -16.05 6.39
N SER A 119 25.66 -16.26 7.43
CA SER A 119 25.98 -15.86 8.81
C SER A 119 27.17 -16.61 9.41
N LEU A 120 27.40 -17.85 8.98
CA LEU A 120 28.57 -18.65 9.39
C LEU A 120 29.84 -18.24 8.63
N SER A 121 29.71 -17.49 7.54
CA SER A 121 30.84 -16.99 6.79
C SER A 121 31.55 -15.91 7.59
N GLY A 122 32.88 -16.03 7.75
CA GLY A 122 33.70 -14.95 8.33
C GLY A 122 33.69 -13.65 7.54
N LEU A 123 33.07 -13.62 6.36
CA LEU A 123 32.84 -12.42 5.55
C LEU A 123 31.68 -11.56 6.09
N VAL A 124 30.77 -12.16 6.87
CA VAL A 124 29.68 -11.46 7.56
C VAL A 124 30.09 -11.26 9.02
N SER A 125 30.75 -10.14 9.30
CA SER A 125 31.13 -9.71 10.65
C SER A 125 30.29 -8.51 11.09
N ILE A 126 30.37 -8.18 12.39
CA ILE A 126 29.73 -7.01 12.99
C ILE A 126 30.18 -5.72 12.29
N ASP A 127 31.47 -5.63 11.93
CA ASP A 127 32.02 -4.46 11.24
C ASP A 127 31.47 -4.35 9.80
N ASN A 128 31.45 -5.48 9.10
CA ASN A 128 31.03 -5.50 7.70
C ASN A 128 29.51 -5.28 7.54
N ILE A 129 28.67 -5.80 8.46
CA ILE A 129 27.22 -5.66 8.36
C ILE A 129 26.81 -4.18 8.38
N GLN A 130 27.48 -3.37 9.19
CA GLN A 130 27.14 -1.96 9.40
C GLN A 130 27.56 -1.06 8.22
N MET A 131 28.53 -1.46 7.41
CA MET A 131 28.99 -0.69 6.24
C MET A 131 27.84 -0.33 5.29
N SER A 132 27.88 0.84 4.66
CA SER A 132 26.91 1.19 3.61
C SER A 132 27.20 0.42 2.31
N MET A 133 26.19 0.25 1.44
CA MET A 133 26.33 -0.24 0.07
C MET A 133 27.54 0.35 -0.67
N LEU A 134 27.85 1.64 -0.45
CA LEU A 134 28.91 2.37 -1.16
C LEU A 134 30.29 2.29 -0.47
N GLN A 135 30.36 1.80 0.77
CA GLN A 135 31.61 1.74 1.55
C GLN A 135 32.29 0.37 1.43
N GLY A 136 31.52 -0.69 1.21
CA GLY A 136 32.05 -2.04 1.06
C GLY A 136 32.61 -2.31 -0.34
N GLY A 137 33.66 -3.14 -0.42
CA GLY A 137 34.28 -3.56 -1.68
C GLY A 137 34.52 -5.07 -1.76
N GLY A 138 34.68 -5.57 -2.99
CA GLY A 138 35.06 -6.96 -3.26
C GLY A 138 33.99 -8.01 -2.92
N TRP A 139 34.44 -9.26 -2.75
CA TRP A 139 33.57 -10.42 -2.55
C TRP A 139 32.79 -10.37 -1.23
N SER A 140 33.37 -9.75 -0.18
CA SER A 140 32.72 -9.60 1.13
C SER A 140 31.39 -8.83 1.02
N GLN A 141 31.31 -7.85 0.11
CA GLN A 141 30.10 -7.07 -0.11
C GLN A 141 28.98 -7.91 -0.75
N ALA A 142 29.33 -8.79 -1.70
CA ALA A 142 28.37 -9.68 -2.33
C ALA A 142 27.77 -10.68 -1.33
N VAL A 143 28.60 -11.26 -0.44
CA VAL A 143 28.13 -12.19 0.61
C VAL A 143 27.25 -11.47 1.62
N ARG A 144 27.57 -10.22 1.99
CA ARG A 144 26.73 -9.39 2.85
C ARG A 144 25.37 -9.08 2.21
N PHE A 145 25.34 -8.74 0.93
CA PHE A 145 24.09 -8.57 0.20
C PHE A 145 23.29 -9.86 0.12
N LEU A 146 23.94 -10.99 -0.10
CA LEU A 146 23.28 -12.30 -0.11
C LEU A 146 22.67 -12.62 1.27
N PHE A 147 23.36 -12.30 2.36
CA PHE A 147 22.83 -12.40 3.72
C PHE A 147 21.56 -11.54 3.89
N LEU A 148 21.62 -10.24 3.55
CA LEU A 148 20.46 -9.34 3.66
C LEU A 148 19.32 -9.74 2.72
N MET A 149 19.63 -10.21 1.51
CA MET A 149 18.65 -10.71 0.55
C MET A 149 17.96 -11.96 1.06
N SER A 150 18.71 -12.87 1.69
CA SER A 150 18.15 -14.06 2.35
C SER A 150 17.23 -13.65 3.50
N ALA A 151 17.62 -12.66 4.30
CA ALA A 151 16.78 -12.13 5.39
C ALA A 151 15.47 -11.52 4.85
N ALA A 152 15.54 -10.71 3.79
CA ALA A 152 14.36 -10.13 3.13
C ALA A 152 13.47 -11.19 2.47
N SER A 153 14.09 -12.20 1.85
CA SER A 153 13.40 -13.35 1.25
C SER A 153 12.66 -14.18 2.28
N VAL A 154 13.23 -14.41 3.48
CA VAL A 154 12.51 -15.05 4.59
C VAL A 154 11.26 -14.23 4.95
N GLY A 155 11.40 -12.91 5.16
CA GLY A 155 10.25 -12.04 5.47
C GLY A 155 9.15 -12.07 4.42
N ALA A 156 9.52 -11.96 3.14
CA ALA A 156 8.58 -11.99 2.02
C ALA A 156 7.90 -13.35 1.85
N GLY A 157 8.65 -14.43 2.05
CA GLY A 157 8.12 -15.79 2.01
C GLY A 157 7.15 -16.07 3.15
N PHE A 158 7.44 -15.60 4.36
CA PHE A 158 6.53 -15.67 5.50
C PHE A 158 5.23 -14.93 5.25
N TYR A 159 5.29 -13.71 4.69
CA TYR A 159 4.09 -12.95 4.32
C TYR A 159 3.23 -13.72 3.30
N ALA A 160 3.85 -14.22 2.23
CA ALA A 160 3.13 -14.98 1.21
C ALA A 160 2.48 -16.25 1.77
N LEU A 161 3.20 -17.00 2.62
CA LEU A 161 2.66 -18.20 3.26
C LEU A 161 1.52 -17.89 4.22
N PHE A 162 1.63 -16.83 5.01
CA PHE A 162 0.58 -16.40 5.94
C PHE A 162 -0.70 -16.01 5.19
N GLU A 163 -0.54 -15.22 4.12
CA GLU A 163 -1.65 -14.80 3.27
C GLU A 163 -2.33 -16.00 2.60
N MET A 164 -1.54 -16.92 2.02
CA MET A 164 -2.07 -18.16 1.45
C MET A 164 -2.79 -19.01 2.49
N ASN A 165 -2.24 -19.13 3.70
CA ASN A 165 -2.85 -19.90 4.78
C ASN A 165 -4.21 -19.31 5.19
N ASN A 166 -4.34 -17.98 5.23
CA ASN A 166 -5.61 -17.32 5.52
C ASN A 166 -6.67 -17.65 4.45
N TYR A 167 -6.31 -17.56 3.16
CA TYR A 167 -7.22 -17.90 2.06
C TYR A 167 -7.56 -19.39 2.00
N ILE A 168 -6.60 -20.28 2.31
CA ILE A 168 -6.82 -21.73 2.35
C ILE A 168 -7.75 -22.10 3.51
N SER A 169 -7.51 -21.53 4.69
CA SER A 169 -8.33 -21.76 5.89
C SER A 169 -9.76 -21.25 5.71
N ALA A 170 -9.93 -20.15 4.98
CA ALA A 170 -11.25 -19.61 4.61
C ALA A 170 -11.91 -20.34 3.42
N GLY A 171 -11.20 -21.24 2.74
CA GLY A 171 -11.69 -21.91 1.53
C GLY A 171 -11.88 -20.99 0.32
N THR A 172 -11.26 -19.81 0.32
CA THR A 172 -11.36 -18.77 -0.73
C THR A 172 -10.12 -18.70 -1.62
N PHE A 173 -9.18 -19.64 -1.46
CA PHE A 173 -7.96 -19.68 -2.25
C PHE A 173 -8.23 -19.92 -3.75
N ASP A 174 -7.78 -19.01 -4.61
CA ASP A 174 -7.86 -19.15 -6.06
C ASP A 174 -6.46 -19.21 -6.70
N THR A 175 -6.21 -20.31 -7.42
CA THR A 175 -4.96 -20.54 -8.15
C THR A 175 -4.69 -19.53 -9.26
N LYS A 176 -5.71 -18.81 -9.76
CA LYS A 176 -5.54 -17.76 -10.78
C LYS A 176 -4.59 -16.65 -10.33
N TYR A 177 -4.56 -16.36 -9.03
CA TYR A 177 -3.68 -15.34 -8.46
C TYR A 177 -2.28 -15.85 -8.11
N SER A 178 -1.90 -17.06 -8.54
CA SER A 178 -0.57 -17.65 -8.28
C SER A 178 0.57 -16.70 -8.68
N SER A 179 0.48 -16.06 -9.85
CA SER A 179 1.47 -15.10 -10.32
C SER A 179 1.55 -13.84 -9.43
N THR A 180 0.44 -13.44 -8.82
CA THR A 180 0.38 -12.27 -7.93
C THR A 180 1.14 -12.53 -6.62
N TYR A 181 1.15 -13.76 -6.12
CA TYR A 181 1.95 -14.09 -4.94
C TYR A 181 3.45 -14.00 -5.24
N TRP A 182 3.89 -14.47 -6.41
CA TRP A 182 5.28 -14.34 -6.85
C TRP A 182 5.71 -12.88 -7.06
N SER A 183 4.87 -12.05 -7.67
CA SER A 183 5.18 -10.63 -7.85
C SER A 183 5.28 -9.90 -6.50
N ARG A 184 4.34 -10.16 -5.58
CA ARG A 184 4.40 -9.61 -4.21
C ARG A 184 5.64 -10.07 -3.46
N TYR A 185 6.05 -11.32 -3.64
CA TYR A 185 7.25 -11.86 -3.03
C TYR A 185 8.53 -11.15 -3.50
N VAL A 186 8.69 -10.96 -4.83
CA VAL A 186 9.82 -10.19 -5.38
C VAL A 186 9.80 -8.75 -4.88
N LEU A 187 8.62 -8.12 -4.85
CA LEU A 187 8.47 -6.76 -4.33
C LEU A 187 8.87 -6.65 -2.86
N GLY A 188 8.54 -7.66 -2.05
CA GLY A 188 8.98 -7.79 -0.66
C GLY A 188 10.50 -7.85 -0.53
N ILE A 189 11.18 -8.69 -1.32
CA ILE A 189 12.66 -8.76 -1.29
C ILE A 189 13.28 -7.39 -1.58
N VAL A 190 12.81 -6.72 -2.65
CA VAL A 190 13.30 -5.39 -3.03
C VAL A 190 13.06 -4.39 -1.90
N ALA A 191 11.85 -4.38 -1.33
CA ALA A 191 11.50 -3.52 -0.21
C ALA A 191 12.39 -3.76 1.02
N GLY A 192 12.68 -5.02 1.36
CA GLY A 192 13.59 -5.41 2.44
C GLY A 192 15.01 -4.89 2.23
N ILE A 193 15.57 -5.08 1.03
CA ILE A 193 16.91 -4.56 0.69
C ILE A 193 16.94 -3.03 0.81
N LEU A 194 15.98 -2.33 0.21
CA LEU A 194 15.92 -0.87 0.27
C LEU A 194 15.82 -0.37 1.71
N LEU A 195 15.00 -1.00 2.55
CA LEU A 195 14.86 -0.60 3.95
C LEU A 195 16.17 -0.84 4.74
N SER A 196 16.84 -1.97 4.50
CA SER A 196 18.08 -2.30 5.20
C SER A 196 19.28 -1.42 4.81
N GLU A 197 19.34 -0.93 3.57
CA GLU A 197 20.49 -0.17 3.06
C GLU A 197 20.25 1.34 3.03
N LEU A 198 19.09 1.79 2.54
CA LEU A 198 18.82 3.22 2.37
C LEU A 198 18.24 3.83 3.64
N PHE A 199 17.37 3.11 4.34
CA PHE A 199 16.64 3.70 5.47
C PHE A 199 17.43 3.71 6.78
N VAL A 200 18.34 2.75 6.97
CA VAL A 200 19.25 2.75 8.13
C VAL A 200 20.09 4.02 8.22
N VAL A 201 20.45 4.62 7.09
CA VAL A 201 21.21 5.89 7.08
C VAL A 201 20.42 7.04 7.73
N PHE A 202 19.08 6.99 7.69
CA PHE A 202 18.23 8.02 8.31
C PHE A 202 17.90 7.75 9.78
N ILE A 203 18.02 6.50 10.25
CA ILE A 203 17.71 6.10 11.64
C ILE A 203 18.98 5.91 12.48
N GLY A 204 20.11 5.63 11.85
CA GLY A 204 21.36 5.36 12.54
C GLY A 204 21.77 6.53 13.44
N PRO A 205 22.32 6.26 14.64
CA PRO A 205 22.83 7.33 15.48
C PRO A 205 23.91 8.08 14.70
N ASN A 206 23.65 9.36 14.44
CA ASN A 206 24.67 10.25 13.90
C ASN A 206 25.85 10.24 14.90
N GLU A 207 27.08 10.16 14.40
CA GLU A 207 28.34 10.23 15.18
C GLU A 207 28.40 11.44 16.15
N GLN A 208 27.47 12.40 16.05
CA GLN A 208 27.33 13.57 16.91
C GLN A 208 26.54 13.33 18.23
N THR A 209 25.96 12.15 18.45
CA THR A 209 25.17 11.83 19.68
C THR A 209 25.79 10.66 20.47
N LYS A 210 27.10 10.73 20.75
CA LYS A 210 27.82 9.74 21.57
C LYS A 210 27.52 9.78 23.08
N ASP A 211 26.64 10.67 23.54
CA ASP A 211 26.35 10.84 24.98
C ASP A 211 25.03 10.20 25.47
N SER A 212 24.20 9.66 24.59
CA SER A 212 22.97 8.99 25.02
C SER A 212 23.21 7.49 25.24
N THR A 213 23.49 7.17 26.50
CA THR A 213 23.32 5.86 27.12
C THR A 213 21.96 5.23 26.80
N MET A 214 21.88 4.45 25.73
CA MET A 214 20.82 3.46 25.55
C MET A 214 21.42 2.21 24.94
N ALA A 215 20.90 1.06 25.37
CA ALA A 215 21.29 -0.31 25.01
C ALA A 215 21.19 -0.67 23.49
N LEU A 216 21.20 0.33 22.61
CA LEU A 216 21.10 0.22 21.16
C LEU A 216 22.46 0.11 20.46
N ASP A 217 23.56 0.48 21.10
CA ASP A 217 24.92 0.29 20.54
C ASP A 217 25.20 -1.20 20.30
N SER A 218 24.84 -2.06 21.27
CA SER A 218 25.00 -3.51 21.17
C SER A 218 23.95 -4.21 20.28
N ALA A 219 23.02 -3.48 19.65
CA ALA A 219 21.99 -4.07 18.78
C ALA A 219 22.00 -3.48 17.36
N THR A 220 22.85 -2.48 17.09
CA THR A 220 22.91 -1.79 15.79
C THR A 220 23.29 -2.76 14.65
N TYR A 221 24.06 -3.81 14.94
CA TYR A 221 24.39 -4.85 13.96
C TYR A 221 23.19 -5.72 13.56
N LEU A 222 22.15 -5.84 14.39
CA LEU A 222 20.92 -6.56 14.07
C LEU A 222 19.92 -5.70 13.30
N LEU A 223 20.07 -4.37 13.34
CA LEU A 223 19.10 -3.45 12.76
C LEU A 223 18.88 -3.70 11.27
N LYS A 224 19.95 -3.88 10.50
CA LYS A 224 19.86 -4.15 9.05
C LYS A 224 19.15 -5.47 8.71
N PRO A 225 19.54 -6.63 9.27
CA PRO A 225 18.80 -7.86 9.01
C PRO A 225 17.35 -7.82 9.52
N ILE A 226 17.06 -7.18 10.66
CA ILE A 226 15.68 -7.01 11.14
C ILE A 226 14.86 -6.16 10.15
N LEU A 227 15.42 -5.05 9.67
CA LEU A 227 14.77 -4.21 8.66
C LEU A 227 14.62 -4.93 7.32
N ALA A 228 15.58 -5.77 6.94
CA ALA A 228 15.45 -6.61 5.74
C ALA A 228 14.25 -7.56 5.88
N ILE A 229 14.13 -8.27 7.01
CA ILE A 229 12.98 -9.16 7.29
C ILE A 229 11.67 -8.36 7.31
N LEU A 230 11.64 -7.22 8.00
CA LEU A 230 10.44 -6.41 8.15
C LEU A 230 9.98 -5.80 6.83
N GLY A 231 10.91 -5.29 6.02
CA GLY A 231 10.62 -4.79 4.68
C GLY A 231 10.22 -5.91 3.71
N GLY A 232 10.82 -7.10 3.88
CA GLY A 232 10.40 -8.34 3.22
C GLY A 232 8.94 -8.68 3.49
N PHE A 233 8.55 -8.69 4.76
CA PHE A 233 7.19 -9.01 5.20
C PHE A 233 6.17 -7.93 4.83
N SER A 234 6.57 -6.65 4.85
CA SER A 234 5.67 -5.52 4.64
C SER A 234 6.12 -4.61 3.52
N ALA A 235 6.05 -5.11 2.28
CA ALA A 235 6.23 -4.28 1.08
C ALA A 235 5.32 -3.04 1.09
N SER A 236 4.11 -3.14 1.67
CA SER A 236 3.20 -2.01 1.82
C SER A 236 3.71 -0.93 2.79
N LEU A 237 4.40 -1.31 3.87
CA LEU A 237 5.00 -0.35 4.81
C LEU A 237 6.11 0.44 4.11
N VAL A 238 6.96 -0.26 3.35
CA VAL A 238 8.05 0.38 2.59
C VAL A 238 7.49 1.33 1.53
N TYR A 239 6.44 0.93 0.80
CA TYR A 239 5.75 1.82 -0.14
C TYR A 239 5.22 3.08 0.55
N ARG A 240 4.62 2.96 1.75
CA ARG A 240 4.15 4.12 2.53
C ARG A 240 5.29 5.04 2.97
N ILE A 241 6.42 4.47 3.39
CA ILE A 241 7.62 5.25 3.76
C ILE A 241 8.14 6.00 2.53
N LEU A 242 8.28 5.32 1.39
CA LEU A 242 8.76 5.92 0.15
C LEU A 242 7.82 7.03 -0.31
N ASN A 243 6.51 6.80 -0.31
CA ASN A 243 5.53 7.84 -0.62
C ASN A 243 5.62 9.02 0.33
N ARG A 244 5.84 8.79 1.63
CA ARG A 244 6.01 9.88 2.59
C ARG A 244 7.28 10.69 2.32
N LEU A 245 8.37 10.04 1.92
CA LEU A 245 9.60 10.73 1.50
C LEU A 245 9.39 11.52 0.21
N ILE A 246 8.69 10.93 -0.77
CA ILE A 246 8.31 11.63 -2.00
C ILE A 246 7.47 12.85 -1.66
N SER A 247 6.44 12.72 -0.83
CA SER A 247 5.61 13.86 -0.40
C SER A 247 6.40 14.90 0.39
N ALA A 248 7.40 14.50 1.19
CA ALA A 248 8.28 15.45 1.87
C ALA A 248 9.17 16.22 0.89
N VAL A 249 9.73 15.54 -0.11
CA VAL A 249 10.51 16.16 -1.19
C VAL A 249 9.62 17.08 -2.03
N GLU A 250 8.44 16.60 -2.45
CA GLU A 250 7.41 17.40 -3.12
C GLU A 250 7.04 18.62 -2.29
N SER A 251 6.91 18.50 -0.97
CA SER A 251 6.62 19.63 -0.08
C SER A 251 7.75 20.65 -0.03
N ILE A 252 9.02 20.26 -0.21
CA ILE A 252 10.14 21.21 -0.31
C ILE A 252 10.02 22.01 -1.62
N PHE A 253 9.72 21.33 -2.72
CA PHE A 253 9.59 21.97 -4.04
C PHE A 253 8.30 22.79 -4.17
N THR A 254 7.16 22.26 -3.75
CA THR A 254 5.84 22.93 -3.82
C THR A 254 5.63 23.94 -2.69
N GLY A 255 6.23 23.73 -1.53
CA GLY A 255 6.21 24.68 -0.41
C GLY A 255 6.82 26.01 -0.81
N SER A 256 7.93 26.01 -1.55
CA SER A 256 8.55 27.25 -2.05
C SER A 256 7.66 28.02 -3.04
N ALA A 257 6.96 27.32 -3.93
CA ALA A 257 6.06 27.93 -4.91
C ALA A 257 4.78 28.47 -4.26
N ASN A 258 4.15 27.70 -3.38
CA ASN A 258 2.93 28.14 -2.68
C ASN A 258 3.22 29.22 -1.64
N GLN A 259 4.37 29.19 -0.96
CA GLN A 259 4.80 30.28 -0.07
C GLN A 259 5.09 31.56 -0.85
N MET A 260 5.75 31.50 -2.01
CA MET A 260 5.94 32.67 -2.87
C MET A 260 4.62 33.22 -3.41
N ILE A 261 3.66 32.37 -3.80
CA ILE A 261 2.33 32.82 -4.26
C ILE A 261 1.55 33.47 -3.10
N ALA A 262 1.60 32.89 -1.90
CA ALA A 262 0.94 33.45 -0.71
C ALA A 262 1.57 34.78 -0.28
N GLN A 263 2.90 34.87 -0.26
CA GLN A 263 3.64 36.10 0.04
C GLN A 263 3.36 37.18 -1.01
N LYS A 264 3.44 36.84 -2.30
CA LYS A 264 3.18 37.80 -3.39
C LYS A 264 1.73 38.25 -3.43
N LYS A 265 0.77 37.39 -3.08
CA LYS A 265 -0.63 37.76 -2.92
C LYS A 265 -0.84 38.71 -1.74
N GLN A 266 -0.19 38.44 -0.60
CA GLN A 266 -0.26 39.31 0.57
C GLN A 266 0.39 40.68 0.31
N GLU A 267 1.52 40.72 -0.40
CA GLU A 267 2.16 41.96 -0.84
C GLU A 267 1.28 42.73 -1.84
N PHE A 268 0.65 42.03 -2.80
CA PHE A 268 -0.27 42.64 -3.75
C PHE A 268 -1.52 43.20 -3.08
N ASP A 269 -2.09 42.49 -2.10
CA ASP A 269 -3.27 42.95 -1.33
C ASP A 269 -2.92 44.17 -0.46
N LEU A 270 -1.74 44.19 0.17
CA LEU A 270 -1.24 45.35 0.92
C LEU A 270 -0.95 46.55 -0.01
N GLN A 271 -0.37 46.31 -1.18
CA GLN A 271 -0.06 47.35 -2.15
C GLN A 271 -1.33 47.95 -2.77
N ASN A 272 -2.35 47.13 -3.05
CA ASN A 272 -3.64 47.62 -3.55
C ASN A 272 -4.35 48.50 -2.51
N GLN A 273 -4.33 48.12 -1.23
CA GLN A 273 -4.89 48.96 -0.17
C GLN A 273 -4.15 50.31 -0.04
N ALA A 274 -2.82 50.29 -0.14
CA ALA A 274 -2.02 51.52 -0.11
C ALA A 274 -2.30 52.42 -1.33
N ASN A 275 -2.40 51.84 -2.52
CA ASN A 275 -2.72 52.56 -3.75
C ASN A 275 -4.14 53.16 -3.70
N GLU A 276 -5.13 52.42 -3.18
CA GLU A 276 -6.49 52.96 -2.99
C GLU A 276 -6.52 54.13 -2.01
N GLN A 277 -5.77 54.05 -0.91
CA GLN A 277 -5.66 55.16 0.04
C GLN A 277 -5.00 56.38 -0.61
N GLN A 278 -3.92 56.20 -1.36
CA GLN A 278 -3.26 57.28 -2.09
C GLN A 278 -4.18 57.91 -3.14
N LEU A 279 -4.89 57.11 -3.95
CA LEU A 279 -5.84 57.62 -4.94
C LEU A 279 -6.96 58.42 -4.29
N LYS A 280 -7.49 57.97 -3.15
CA LYS A 280 -8.50 58.70 -2.36
C LYS A 280 -7.93 60.01 -1.82
N THR A 281 -6.72 60.01 -1.28
CA THR A 281 -6.07 61.23 -0.77
C THR A 281 -5.77 62.23 -1.88
N THR A 282 -5.23 61.80 -3.02
CA THR A 282 -4.98 62.67 -4.18
C THR A 282 -6.28 63.22 -4.77
N SER A 283 -7.32 62.39 -4.86
CA SER A 283 -8.65 62.85 -5.34
C SER A 283 -9.26 63.87 -4.39
N ALA A 284 -9.16 63.66 -3.07
CA ALA A 284 -9.61 64.62 -2.07
C ALA A 284 -8.84 65.95 -2.16
N GLN A 285 -7.53 65.92 -2.35
CA GLN A 285 -6.70 67.12 -2.54
C GLN A 285 -7.09 67.89 -3.81
N ASN A 286 -7.31 67.19 -4.93
CA ASN A 286 -7.74 67.80 -6.19
C ASN A 286 -9.13 68.45 -6.07
N LEU A 287 -10.07 67.81 -5.38
CA LEU A 287 -11.39 68.38 -5.11
C LEU A 287 -11.32 69.57 -4.14
N LEU A 288 -10.43 69.53 -3.15
CA LEU A 288 -10.20 70.67 -2.25
C LEU A 288 -9.63 71.89 -2.99
N ALA A 289 -8.69 71.65 -3.92
CA ALA A 289 -8.12 72.69 -4.77
C ALA A 289 -9.15 73.26 -5.78
N LEU A 290 -10.02 72.40 -6.33
CA LEU A 290 -11.16 72.82 -7.14
C LEU A 290 -12.13 73.69 -6.32
N LYS A 291 -12.46 73.27 -5.10
CA LYS A 291 -13.31 74.05 -4.19
C LYS A 291 -12.69 75.43 -3.89
N ALA A 292 -11.40 75.49 -3.59
CA ALA A 292 -10.71 76.77 -3.34
C ALA A 292 -10.76 77.71 -4.57
N THR A 293 -10.65 77.15 -5.77
CA THR A 293 -10.71 77.90 -7.04
C THR A 293 -12.14 78.35 -7.38
N LEU A 294 -13.15 77.53 -7.04
CA LEU A 294 -14.58 77.87 -7.21
C LEU A 294 -15.03 78.96 -6.24
N ILE A 295 -14.52 78.95 -5.00
CA ILE A 295 -14.75 80.01 -4.01
C ILE A 295 -14.13 81.34 -4.47
N ALA A 296 -12.92 81.31 -5.03
CA ALA A 296 -12.25 82.50 -5.55
C ALA A 296 -12.99 83.16 -6.72
N ASN A 297 -13.74 82.38 -7.52
CA ASN A 297 -14.48 82.86 -8.70
C ASN A 297 -15.96 83.20 -8.45
N LYS A 298 -16.42 83.28 -7.19
CA LYS A 298 -17.79 83.67 -6.79
C LYS A 298 -18.91 82.89 -7.51
N VAL A 299 -18.75 81.56 -7.61
CA VAL A 299 -19.76 80.66 -8.19
C VAL A 299 -20.94 80.44 -7.21
N PRO A 300 -22.20 80.30 -7.69
CA PRO A 300 -23.37 80.11 -6.83
C PRO A 300 -23.28 78.90 -5.87
N GLN A 301 -23.83 79.06 -4.66
CA GLN A 301 -23.72 78.14 -3.51
C GLN A 301 -24.17 76.70 -3.79
N SER A 302 -25.07 76.46 -4.76
CA SER A 302 -25.55 75.13 -5.13
C SER A 302 -24.46 74.21 -5.70
N VAL A 303 -23.39 74.76 -6.28
CA VAL A 303 -22.26 73.97 -6.82
C VAL A 303 -21.26 73.65 -5.72
N LEU A 304 -21.12 74.51 -4.70
CA LEU A 304 -20.25 74.27 -3.55
C LEU A 304 -20.79 73.15 -2.66
N ASP A 305 -22.12 73.07 -2.49
CA ASP A 305 -22.78 71.98 -1.76
C ASP A 305 -22.62 70.62 -2.46
N GLN A 306 -22.56 70.59 -3.79
CA GLN A 306 -22.31 69.35 -4.55
C GLN A 306 -20.86 68.86 -4.41
N VAL A 307 -19.89 69.78 -4.34
CA VAL A 307 -18.48 69.44 -4.09
C VAL A 307 -18.28 68.97 -2.64
N ASP A 308 -18.99 69.57 -1.68
CA ASP A 308 -18.97 69.12 -0.28
C ASP A 308 -19.64 67.77 -0.09
N ALA A 309 -20.72 67.48 -0.82
CA ALA A 309 -21.32 66.15 -0.87
C ALA A 309 -20.36 65.11 -1.48
N ALA A 310 -19.64 65.46 -2.56
CA ALA A 310 -18.66 64.59 -3.19
C ALA A 310 -17.43 64.33 -2.29
N LEU A 311 -16.95 65.33 -1.55
CA LEU A 311 -15.90 65.18 -0.54
C LEU A 311 -16.36 64.29 0.63
N GLY A 312 -17.60 64.47 1.09
CA GLY A 312 -18.19 63.62 2.14
C GLY A 312 -18.23 62.13 1.76
N GLN A 313 -18.62 61.81 0.53
CA GLN A 313 -18.69 60.42 0.05
C GLN A 313 -17.32 59.73 -0.09
N ILE A 314 -16.23 60.48 -0.33
CA ILE A 314 -14.87 59.92 -0.42
C ILE A 314 -14.28 59.67 0.98
N ILE A 315 -14.67 60.47 1.98
CA ILE A 315 -14.14 60.42 3.34
C ILE A 315 -14.86 59.39 4.22
N THR A 316 -16.14 59.08 3.96
CA THR A 316 -16.92 58.13 4.77
C THR A 316 -17.20 56.81 4.05
N VAL A 317 -16.22 55.91 4.03
CA VAL A 317 -16.48 54.46 3.96
C VAL A 317 -15.57 53.78 4.99
N PRO A 318 -16.12 53.07 6.00
CA PRO A 318 -15.34 52.46 7.08
C PRO A 318 -14.53 51.24 6.57
N PRO A 319 -13.43 50.87 7.25
CA PRO A 319 -12.68 49.66 6.90
C PRO A 319 -13.57 48.43 7.09
N THR A 320 -13.75 47.65 6.04
CA THR A 320 -14.40 46.33 6.09
C THR A 320 -13.57 45.39 6.99
N PRO A 321 -14.20 44.59 7.87
CA PRO A 321 -13.50 43.87 8.94
C PRO A 321 -12.52 42.81 8.42
N ALA A 322 -11.41 42.67 9.15
CA ALA A 322 -10.38 41.67 8.94
C ALA A 322 -10.95 40.24 8.82
N PRO A 323 -10.38 39.37 7.99
CA PRO A 323 -10.76 37.96 7.95
C PRO A 323 -10.52 37.32 9.32
N SER A 324 -11.55 36.66 9.82
CA SER A 324 -11.60 35.97 11.10
C SER A 324 -10.44 34.99 11.25
N GLN A 325 -9.76 35.06 12.41
CA GLN A 325 -8.85 34.03 12.88
C GLN A 325 -9.59 32.69 12.91
N VAL A 326 -9.14 31.73 12.10
CA VAL A 326 -9.49 30.33 12.28
C VAL A 326 -8.75 29.84 13.53
N ALA A 327 -9.52 29.63 14.59
CA ALA A 327 -9.03 29.02 15.83
C ALA A 327 -8.42 27.62 15.54
N PRO A 328 -7.32 27.24 16.20
CA PRO A 328 -6.85 25.86 16.18
C PRO A 328 -7.80 25.00 17.01
N ALA A 329 -8.47 24.04 16.37
CA ALA A 329 -9.15 22.94 17.06
C ALA A 329 -8.12 21.88 17.49
N PRO A 330 -8.44 21.06 18.52
CA PRO A 330 -7.52 20.69 19.58
C PRO A 330 -6.61 19.51 19.22
N ALA A 331 -5.47 19.45 19.89
CA ALA A 331 -4.73 18.21 20.06
C ALA A 331 -5.56 17.24 20.91
N LYS A 332 -6.04 16.18 20.26
CA LYS A 332 -6.23 14.84 20.84
C LYS A 332 -5.69 13.82 19.86
#